data_AF-A0A8C0Z4T2-F1
#
_entry.id   AF-A0A8C0Z4T2-F1
#
_cell.length_a   1.000
_cell.length_b   1.000
_cell.length_c   1.000
_cell.angle_alpha   90.00
_cell.angle_beta   90.00
_cell.angle_gamma   90.00
#
_symmetry.space_group_name_H-M   'P 1'
#
loop_
_entity.id
_entity.type
_entity.pdbx_description
1 polymer ?
#
loop_
_entity_poly.entity_id
_entity_poly.type
_entity_poly.pdbx_seq_one_letter_code
_entity_poly.pdbx_strand_id
1 'polypeptide(L)'
;MAAAPGATPDSAPAAGAGEVEGERVKPFTPEKAKEIIMSLQQPAVFCNMAFDWPAHHWTAKHLSEVLHDKQIRFRMGMKRTDTVPQFETTCAYVEATLEEFLTWNCNQSTISGPFRDYDHSKFWAYADYKYFISLFDDKTDIFQDVIWSDFGFPGRNGRESTLWIGSMGAHTPCHLDSYGCNLVFQVQGRKRWHLFPPEDTPFLYPTRIPYEESSVFSKINVVNPDLQRFPQFCKARRYMVTLKPGQVLFVPRHWWHYVESIDPTVSINSWIELEEDHQTRVEEAITRMLVCALKTAEDPHNTRAWLNPTEVEKTSHEVNCHYLNRAVSALFDYRTSKVVEIQALRTNRDDMKKEGLNVHHHMEVEQMDDQDLLLGTIKQEAASPFGPDLVPVILSSEELPSERRGIFEGDGKDFVGKDGEHPGKLHCTKRQRMMSKNEDVVAEQTASDSSMAPSQTFISTDDLLDCLVNPQVTRIVAQLLIKGRSLWS
;
A
#
# COMPACT_ATOMS: atom_id res chain seq x y z
N MET A 1 25.29 4.13 -83.67
CA MET A 1 24.98 5.55 -83.34
C MET A 1 24.78 5.67 -81.84
N ALA A 2 24.85 6.90 -81.31
CA ALA A 2 24.77 7.32 -79.89
C ALA A 2 23.97 6.41 -78.91
N ALA A 3 24.39 6.09 -77.68
CA ALA A 3 25.10 6.82 -76.59
C ALA A 3 24.18 7.63 -75.64
N ALA A 4 24.01 7.12 -74.41
CA ALA A 4 23.86 7.86 -73.14
C ALA A 4 23.79 6.86 -71.95
N PRO A 5 24.67 6.92 -70.93
CA PRO A 5 24.65 6.03 -69.77
C PRO A 5 24.25 6.70 -68.44
N GLY A 6 23.73 5.89 -67.51
CA GLY A 6 23.96 5.93 -66.05
C GLY A 6 23.79 7.25 -65.28
N ALA A 7 22.69 7.38 -64.54
CA ALA A 7 22.56 8.34 -63.45
C ALA A 7 23.10 7.74 -62.12
N THR A 8 23.99 8.47 -61.45
CA THR A 8 24.46 8.19 -60.08
C THR A 8 23.47 8.71 -59.04
N PRO A 9 23.23 8.00 -57.92
CA PRO A 9 22.46 8.54 -56.80
C PRO A 9 23.30 9.49 -55.93
N ASP A 10 22.66 10.54 -55.40
CA ASP A 10 23.30 11.58 -54.60
C ASP A 10 23.87 11.08 -53.26
N SER A 11 25.05 11.60 -52.91
CA SER A 11 25.68 11.41 -51.60
C SER A 11 25.11 12.39 -50.56
N ALA A 12 24.34 11.89 -49.60
CA ALA A 12 23.98 12.65 -48.40
C ALA A 12 25.22 12.87 -47.50
N PRO A 13 25.40 14.05 -46.89
CA PRO A 13 26.60 14.36 -46.13
C PRO A 13 26.60 13.67 -44.75
N ALA A 14 27.73 13.06 -44.39
CA ALA A 14 27.94 12.49 -43.07
C ALA A 14 28.15 13.60 -42.02
N ALA A 15 27.09 13.96 -41.30
CA ALA A 15 27.15 14.83 -40.13
C ALA A 15 27.33 13.99 -38.85
N GLY A 16 28.47 13.31 -38.74
CA GLY A 16 28.90 12.61 -37.51
C GLY A 16 29.40 13.60 -36.46
N ALA A 17 28.52 14.50 -35.99
CA ALA A 17 28.78 15.26 -34.77
C ALA A 17 28.61 14.30 -33.59
N GLY A 18 29.73 13.87 -33.01
CA GLY A 18 29.69 13.19 -31.73
C GLY A 18 29.20 14.16 -30.67
N GLU A 19 27.92 14.07 -30.31
CA GLU A 19 27.45 14.62 -29.05
C GLU A 19 28.26 13.94 -27.95
N VAL A 20 29.08 14.74 -27.25
CA VAL A 20 29.69 14.29 -26.01
C VAL A 20 28.52 14.08 -25.06
N GLU A 21 28.19 12.81 -24.77
CA GLU A 21 27.21 12.48 -23.73
C GLU A 21 27.69 13.11 -22.42
N GLY A 22 27.09 14.25 -22.07
CA GLY A 22 27.31 14.88 -20.79
C GLY A 22 26.90 13.89 -19.70
N GLU A 23 27.83 13.62 -18.78
CA GLU A 23 27.64 12.68 -17.69
C GLU A 23 26.30 12.98 -17.00
N ARG A 24 25.35 12.03 -17.08
CA ARG A 24 24.03 12.22 -16.46
C ARG A 24 24.21 12.24 -14.94
N VAL A 25 23.98 13.39 -14.34
CA VAL A 25 24.01 13.57 -12.89
C VAL A 25 22.60 13.41 -12.33
N LYS A 26 22.48 12.76 -11.17
CA LYS A 26 21.21 12.65 -10.44
C LYS A 26 20.71 14.04 -9.99
N PRO A 27 19.42 14.37 -10.12
CA PRO A 27 18.89 15.70 -9.77
C PRO A 27 19.03 16.09 -8.30
N PHE A 28 19.12 15.11 -7.39
CA PHE A 28 19.24 15.33 -5.95
C PHE A 28 20.41 14.48 -5.40
N THR A 29 21.13 15.03 -4.41
CA THR A 29 22.05 14.22 -3.60
C THR A 29 21.25 13.31 -2.65
N PRO A 30 21.85 12.22 -2.13
CA PRO A 30 21.22 11.37 -1.11
C PRO A 30 20.63 12.15 0.07
N GLU A 31 21.35 13.14 0.56
CA GLU A 31 20.93 13.99 1.70
C GLU A 31 19.71 14.83 1.33
N LYS A 32 19.69 15.40 0.11
CA LYS A 32 18.57 16.23 -0.33
C LYS A 32 17.33 15.39 -0.65
N ALA A 33 17.51 14.21 -1.26
CA ALA A 33 16.41 13.27 -1.48
C ALA A 33 15.78 12.85 -0.14
N LYS A 34 16.60 12.55 0.87
CA LYS A 34 16.13 12.24 2.24
C LYS A 34 15.41 13.42 2.90
N GLU A 35 15.96 14.63 2.78
CA GLU A 35 15.34 15.85 3.31
C GLU A 35 13.93 16.06 2.72
N ILE A 36 13.78 15.85 1.41
CA ILE A 36 12.48 15.90 0.72
C ILE A 36 11.55 14.81 1.27
N ILE A 37 11.98 13.54 1.30
CA ILE A 37 11.18 12.40 1.78
C ILE A 37 10.71 12.58 3.23
N MET A 38 11.55 13.14 4.08
CA MET A 38 11.27 13.33 5.52
C MET A 38 10.43 14.57 5.82
N SER A 39 10.35 15.54 4.89
CA SER A 39 9.56 16.77 5.06
C SER A 39 8.21 16.73 4.32
N LEU A 40 8.13 16.02 3.21
CA LEU A 40 7.00 16.11 2.28
C LEU A 40 5.75 15.35 2.76
N GLN A 41 4.64 16.07 2.88
CA GLN A 41 3.37 15.54 3.39
C GLN A 41 2.42 15.01 2.30
N GLN A 42 2.80 15.13 1.03
CA GLN A 42 2.00 14.72 -0.13
C GLN A 42 2.80 13.82 -1.08
N PRO A 43 2.14 12.92 -1.85
CA PRO A 43 2.82 12.06 -2.80
C PRO A 43 3.49 12.85 -3.91
N ALA A 44 4.66 12.36 -4.32
CA ALA A 44 5.45 12.96 -5.39
C ALA A 44 6.23 11.90 -6.16
N VAL A 45 6.50 12.16 -7.43
CA VAL A 45 7.31 11.31 -8.29
C VAL A 45 8.68 11.94 -8.46
N PHE A 46 9.70 11.24 -7.98
CA PHE A 46 11.08 11.49 -8.36
C PHE A 46 11.32 10.94 -9.77
N CYS A 47 11.75 11.82 -10.67
CA CYS A 47 12.24 11.45 -12.00
C CYS A 47 13.77 11.43 -11.99
N ASN A 48 14.37 10.66 -12.90
CA ASN A 48 15.82 10.67 -13.15
C ASN A 48 16.73 10.38 -11.93
N MET A 49 16.21 9.74 -10.88
CA MET A 49 17.01 9.32 -9.70
C MET A 49 17.55 7.88 -9.78
N ALA A 50 16.99 7.04 -10.67
CA ALA A 50 17.29 5.61 -10.77
C ALA A 50 17.50 5.15 -12.23
N PHE A 51 18.20 5.97 -13.03
CA PHE A 51 18.52 5.64 -14.44
C PHE A 51 19.80 4.79 -14.60
N ASP A 52 20.66 4.78 -13.58
CA ASP A 52 21.94 4.08 -13.49
C ASP A 52 21.90 2.86 -12.57
N TRP A 53 20.75 2.60 -11.93
CA TRP A 53 20.53 1.39 -11.15
C TRP A 53 20.54 0.16 -12.07
N PRO A 54 21.29 -0.91 -11.78
CA PRO A 54 21.23 -2.13 -12.60
C PRO A 54 19.80 -2.70 -12.70
N ALA A 55 19.00 -2.56 -11.64
CA ALA A 55 17.59 -2.94 -11.64
C ALA A 55 16.72 -2.18 -12.66
N HIS A 56 17.16 -1.03 -13.17
CA HIS A 56 16.47 -0.28 -14.23
C HIS A 56 16.26 -1.12 -15.51
N HIS A 57 17.16 -2.07 -15.77
CA HIS A 57 17.11 -2.92 -16.96
C HIS A 57 16.33 -4.23 -16.77
N TRP A 58 15.85 -4.52 -15.56
CA TRP A 58 15.10 -5.75 -15.32
C TRP A 58 13.77 -5.76 -16.07
N THR A 59 13.36 -6.98 -16.43
CA THR A 59 12.04 -7.28 -16.96
C THR A 59 11.57 -8.61 -16.34
N ALA A 60 10.28 -8.91 -16.38
CA ALA A 60 9.77 -10.20 -15.97
C ALA A 60 10.44 -11.36 -16.75
N LYS A 61 10.84 -11.13 -18.01
CA LYS A 61 11.66 -12.09 -18.78
C LYS A 61 13.05 -12.28 -18.17
N HIS A 62 13.79 -11.20 -17.92
CA HIS A 62 15.10 -11.28 -17.29
C HIS A 62 15.03 -11.96 -15.91
N LEU A 63 14.05 -11.60 -15.09
CA LEU A 63 13.82 -12.25 -13.80
C LEU A 63 13.46 -13.74 -13.94
N SER A 64 12.82 -14.15 -15.04
CA SER A 64 12.57 -15.57 -15.34
C SER A 64 13.87 -16.32 -15.66
N GLU A 65 14.78 -15.68 -16.39
CA GLU A 65 16.12 -16.22 -16.69
C GLU A 65 16.98 -16.33 -15.41
N VAL A 66 16.78 -15.44 -14.43
CA VAL A 66 17.47 -15.49 -13.12
C VAL A 66 16.85 -16.51 -12.16
N LEU A 67 15.52 -16.64 -12.15
CA LEU A 67 14.81 -17.52 -11.21
C LEU A 67 14.71 -18.98 -11.66
N HIS A 68 14.81 -19.24 -12.97
CA HIS A 68 14.65 -20.56 -13.57
C HIS A 68 13.38 -21.26 -13.05
N ASP A 69 13.51 -22.50 -12.54
CA ASP A 69 12.42 -23.35 -12.07
C ASP A 69 11.87 -22.98 -10.67
N LYS A 70 12.28 -21.84 -10.09
CA LYS A 70 11.75 -21.40 -8.79
C LYS A 70 10.25 -21.16 -8.87
N GLN A 71 9.50 -21.87 -8.03
CA GLN A 71 8.06 -21.77 -7.95
C GLN A 71 7.63 -20.43 -7.32
N ILE A 72 6.64 -19.81 -7.96
CA ILE A 72 6.08 -18.51 -7.61
C ILE A 72 4.60 -18.65 -7.30
N ARG A 73 4.21 -18.11 -6.15
CA ARG A 73 2.81 -18.01 -5.74
C ARG A 73 2.17 -16.78 -6.38
N PHE A 74 1.35 -16.99 -7.41
CA PHE A 74 0.54 -15.96 -8.04
C PHE A 74 -0.86 -15.93 -7.43
N ARG A 75 -1.34 -14.74 -7.03
CA ARG A 75 -2.76 -14.49 -6.71
C ARG A 75 -3.51 -14.23 -8.01
N MET A 76 -4.62 -14.93 -8.19
CA MET A 76 -5.52 -14.84 -9.33
C MET A 76 -6.76 -14.03 -8.95
N GLY A 77 -7.08 -13.00 -9.73
CA GLY A 77 -8.31 -12.23 -9.59
C GLY A 77 -8.99 -11.99 -10.94
N MET A 78 -10.27 -11.63 -10.91
CA MET A 78 -11.05 -11.37 -12.12
C MET A 78 -10.82 -9.93 -12.63
N LYS A 79 -10.77 -9.78 -13.95
CA LYS A 79 -10.73 -8.47 -14.64
C LYS A 79 -12.08 -7.74 -14.63
N ARG A 80 -13.17 -8.41 -14.19
CA ARG A 80 -14.47 -7.77 -14.00
C ARG A 80 -14.44 -6.92 -12.72
N THR A 81 -14.83 -5.66 -12.83
CA THR A 81 -14.92 -4.72 -11.71
C THR A 81 -16.28 -4.84 -11.02
N ASP A 82 -16.44 -5.81 -10.13
CA ASP A 82 -17.56 -5.80 -9.17
C ASP A 82 -17.45 -4.61 -8.21
N THR A 83 -18.53 -4.22 -7.54
CA THR A 83 -18.51 -3.09 -6.59
C THR A 83 -17.82 -3.41 -5.26
N VAL A 84 -17.52 -4.69 -5.03
CA VAL A 84 -16.79 -5.19 -3.85
C VAL A 84 -15.30 -5.35 -4.22
N PRO A 85 -14.36 -4.91 -3.38
CA PRO A 85 -12.94 -5.14 -3.61
C PRO A 85 -12.57 -6.64 -3.61
N GLN A 86 -11.63 -7.02 -4.46
CA GLN A 86 -11.08 -8.38 -4.49
C GLN A 86 -9.96 -8.51 -3.44
N PHE A 87 -10.31 -8.97 -2.24
CA PHE A 87 -9.37 -9.15 -1.13
C PHE A 87 -8.54 -10.43 -1.29
N GLU A 88 -7.35 -10.46 -0.66
CA GLU A 88 -6.40 -11.58 -0.77
C GLU A 88 -6.95 -12.94 -0.35
N THR A 89 -7.82 -12.98 0.66
CA THR A 89 -8.47 -14.19 1.19
C THR A 89 -9.57 -14.73 0.28
N THR A 90 -10.12 -13.88 -0.60
CA THR A 90 -11.18 -14.26 -1.56
C THR A 90 -10.62 -14.65 -2.93
N CYS A 91 -9.34 -14.42 -3.17
CA CYS A 91 -8.66 -14.74 -4.42
C CYS A 91 -8.19 -16.19 -4.44
N ALA A 92 -8.13 -16.78 -5.63
CA ALA A 92 -7.45 -18.07 -5.82
C ALA A 92 -5.94 -17.86 -5.95
N TYR A 93 -5.16 -18.93 -5.78
CA TYR A 93 -3.70 -18.91 -5.92
C TYR A 93 -3.23 -20.04 -6.83
N VAL A 94 -2.13 -19.79 -7.53
CA VAL A 94 -1.45 -20.73 -8.41
C VAL A 94 0.04 -20.70 -8.07
N GLU A 95 0.63 -21.86 -7.82
CA GLU A 95 2.09 -22.03 -7.79
C GLU A 95 2.55 -22.37 -9.21
N ALA A 96 3.42 -21.55 -9.79
CA ALA A 96 3.94 -21.70 -11.15
C ALA A 96 5.33 -21.04 -11.30
N THR A 97 6.11 -21.40 -12.32
CA THR A 97 7.34 -20.64 -12.62
C THR A 97 7.03 -19.28 -13.24
N LEU A 98 8.02 -18.37 -13.24
CA LEU A 98 7.87 -17.09 -13.93
C LEU A 98 7.75 -17.26 -15.47
N GLU A 99 8.32 -18.32 -16.04
CA GLU A 99 8.19 -18.67 -17.45
C GLU A 99 6.76 -19.13 -17.79
N GLU A 100 6.13 -19.94 -16.93
CA GLU A 100 4.74 -20.35 -17.09
C GLU A 100 3.79 -19.13 -17.00
N PHE A 101 4.04 -18.21 -16.07
CA PHE A 101 3.29 -16.95 -15.98
C PHE A 101 3.47 -16.07 -17.22
N LEU A 102 4.70 -15.94 -17.75
CA LEU A 102 4.96 -15.19 -18.97
C LEU A 102 4.24 -15.80 -20.17
N THR A 103 4.28 -17.12 -20.30
CA THR A 103 3.59 -17.88 -21.36
C THR A 103 2.08 -17.66 -21.31
N TRP A 104 1.49 -17.77 -20.12
CA TRP A 104 0.06 -17.45 -19.88
C TRP A 104 -0.26 -15.98 -20.22
N ASN A 105 0.58 -15.05 -19.78
CA ASN A 105 0.37 -13.61 -19.96
C ASN A 105 0.54 -13.14 -21.42
N CYS A 106 1.18 -13.94 -22.28
CA CYS A 106 1.27 -13.72 -23.73
C CYS A 106 0.03 -14.16 -24.52
N ASN A 107 -1.05 -14.59 -23.84
CA ASN A 107 -2.38 -14.84 -24.44
C ASN A 107 -2.36 -15.87 -25.60
N GLN A 108 -1.67 -16.99 -25.39
CA GLN A 108 -1.63 -18.09 -26.36
C GLN A 108 -2.93 -18.90 -26.35
N SER A 109 -3.36 -19.40 -27.53
CA SER A 109 -4.60 -20.15 -27.74
C SER A 109 -4.66 -21.54 -27.08
N THR A 110 -3.62 -21.95 -26.37
CA THR A 110 -3.50 -23.28 -25.77
C THR A 110 -2.83 -23.15 -24.41
N ILE A 111 -3.62 -22.86 -23.37
CA ILE A 111 -3.10 -22.69 -22.01
C ILE A 111 -2.85 -24.08 -21.40
N SER A 112 -1.58 -24.42 -21.22
CA SER A 112 -1.13 -25.60 -20.47
C SER A 112 -0.53 -25.22 -19.11
N GLY A 113 -0.23 -26.21 -18.27
CA GLY A 113 0.41 -25.99 -16.97
C GLY A 113 -0.54 -25.47 -15.89
N PRO A 114 -0.01 -24.87 -14.81
CA PRO A 114 -0.77 -24.46 -13.62
C PRO A 114 -1.90 -23.45 -13.89
N PHE A 115 -1.75 -22.61 -14.94
CA PHE A 115 -2.72 -21.58 -15.29
C PHE A 115 -3.89 -22.05 -16.18
N ARG A 116 -3.94 -23.33 -16.59
CA ARG A 116 -4.94 -23.86 -17.56
C ARG A 116 -6.40 -23.53 -17.25
N ASP A 117 -6.75 -23.40 -15.97
CA ASP A 117 -8.12 -23.17 -15.49
C ASP A 117 -8.47 -21.66 -15.44
N TYR A 118 -7.52 -20.78 -15.81
CA TYR A 118 -7.64 -19.32 -15.76
C TYR A 118 -7.45 -18.69 -17.15
N ASP A 119 -8.57 -18.37 -17.81
CA ASP A 119 -8.58 -17.63 -19.07
C ASP A 119 -7.95 -16.23 -18.93
N HIS A 120 -6.86 -15.94 -19.66
CA HIS A 120 -6.18 -14.65 -19.64
C HIS A 120 -7.11 -13.47 -19.95
N SER A 121 -8.13 -13.65 -20.78
CA SER A 121 -9.09 -12.57 -21.09
C SER A 121 -9.98 -12.22 -19.87
N LYS A 122 -10.14 -13.15 -18.93
CA LYS A 122 -11.03 -13.02 -17.76
C LYS A 122 -10.28 -12.74 -16.46
N PHE A 123 -9.04 -13.23 -16.34
CA PHE A 123 -8.25 -13.15 -15.12
C PHE A 123 -7.01 -12.27 -15.27
N TRP A 124 -6.61 -11.66 -14.16
CA TRP A 124 -5.26 -11.15 -13.94
C TRP A 124 -4.58 -12.03 -12.89
N ALA A 125 -3.27 -12.13 -13.00
CA ALA A 125 -2.36 -12.72 -12.02
C ALA A 125 -1.34 -11.67 -11.56
N TYR A 126 -0.94 -11.75 -10.30
CA TYR A 126 0.18 -10.98 -9.75
C TYR A 126 0.90 -11.80 -8.67
N ALA A 127 2.16 -11.48 -8.40
CA ALA A 127 2.92 -11.98 -7.26
C ALA A 127 3.52 -10.79 -6.50
N ASP A 128 3.34 -10.77 -5.18
CA ASP A 128 4.15 -9.98 -4.25
C ASP A 128 5.17 -10.87 -3.53
N TYR A 129 6.36 -10.33 -3.34
CA TYR A 129 7.43 -10.99 -2.61
C TYR A 129 7.90 -10.12 -1.45
N LYS A 130 7.10 -10.14 -0.37
CA LYS A 130 7.42 -9.50 0.92
C LYS A 130 8.77 -9.95 1.49
N TYR A 131 9.23 -11.13 1.08
CA TYR A 131 10.55 -11.65 1.36
C TYR A 131 11.33 -11.80 0.04
N PHE A 132 11.73 -10.69 -0.57
CA PHE A 132 12.63 -10.68 -1.73
C PHE A 132 13.89 -11.52 -1.46
N ILE A 133 14.37 -11.50 -0.20
CA ILE A 133 15.45 -12.34 0.30
C ILE A 133 15.22 -13.84 0.05
N SER A 134 14.03 -14.39 0.28
CA SER A 134 13.79 -15.84 0.10
C SER A 134 13.62 -16.23 -1.37
N LEU A 135 13.22 -15.29 -2.23
CA LEU A 135 13.12 -15.56 -3.67
C LEU A 135 14.51 -15.61 -4.33
N PHE A 136 15.48 -14.85 -3.83
CA PHE A 136 16.86 -14.76 -4.36
C PHE A 136 17.93 -15.20 -3.35
N ASP A 137 17.60 -16.14 -2.45
CA ASP A 137 18.49 -16.66 -1.41
C ASP A 137 19.77 -17.30 -1.97
N ASP A 138 19.68 -17.92 -3.14
CA ASP A 138 20.76 -18.52 -3.93
C ASP A 138 21.51 -17.52 -4.84
N LYS A 139 21.03 -16.28 -4.97
CA LYS A 139 21.53 -15.27 -5.93
C LYS A 139 21.65 -13.89 -5.28
N THR A 140 22.38 -13.82 -4.18
CA THR A 140 22.40 -12.64 -3.29
C THR A 140 22.95 -11.36 -3.90
N ASP A 141 23.67 -11.43 -5.01
CA ASP A 141 24.28 -10.25 -5.65
C ASP A 141 23.21 -9.32 -6.24
N ILE A 142 22.06 -9.88 -6.67
CA ILE A 142 20.91 -9.13 -7.21
C ILE A 142 20.34 -8.10 -6.23
N PHE A 143 20.61 -8.24 -4.93
CA PHE A 143 20.18 -7.24 -3.95
C PHE A 143 20.87 -5.89 -4.15
N GLN A 144 22.07 -5.85 -4.73
CA GLN A 144 22.85 -4.61 -4.94
C GLN A 144 22.40 -3.81 -6.17
N ASP A 145 21.60 -4.40 -7.05
CA ASP A 145 21.02 -3.72 -8.22
C ASP A 145 20.00 -2.63 -7.85
N VAL A 146 19.57 -2.60 -6.58
CA VAL A 146 18.57 -1.70 -6.00
C VAL A 146 19.24 -0.79 -4.98
N ILE A 147 19.32 0.53 -5.25
CA ILE A 147 20.30 1.42 -4.62
C ILE A 147 19.60 2.51 -3.77
N TRP A 148 18.84 2.13 -2.74
CA TRP A 148 18.10 3.10 -1.90
C TRP A 148 19.01 4.10 -1.15
N SER A 149 20.33 3.88 -1.13
CA SER A 149 21.30 4.88 -0.69
C SER A 149 21.24 6.18 -1.51
N ASP A 150 20.82 6.16 -2.78
CA ASP A 150 20.60 7.37 -3.58
C ASP A 150 19.45 8.26 -3.05
N PHE A 151 18.57 7.70 -2.23
CA PHE A 151 17.52 8.42 -1.52
C PHE A 151 17.90 8.76 -0.06
N GLY A 152 19.18 8.54 0.31
CA GLY A 152 19.73 8.81 1.64
C GLY A 152 19.47 7.71 2.69
N PHE A 153 19.24 6.48 2.24
CA PHE A 153 19.08 5.29 3.08
C PHE A 153 20.25 4.32 2.89
N PRO A 154 21.45 4.66 3.38
CA PRO A 154 22.64 3.82 3.21
C PRO A 154 22.45 2.44 3.86
N GLY A 155 22.99 1.41 3.21
CA GLY A 155 22.83 0.01 3.64
C GLY A 155 21.49 -0.63 3.28
N ARG A 156 20.52 0.13 2.76
CA ARG A 156 19.22 -0.38 2.31
C ARG A 156 19.26 -0.72 0.82
N ASN A 157 18.90 -1.95 0.46
CA ASN A 157 18.95 -2.43 -0.92
C ASN A 157 17.79 -3.39 -1.21
N GLY A 158 17.94 -4.33 -2.16
CA GLY A 158 16.94 -5.33 -2.47
C GLY A 158 16.51 -6.18 -1.26
N ARG A 159 17.38 -6.38 -0.25
CA ARG A 159 17.06 -7.17 0.95
C ARG A 159 15.89 -6.59 1.75
N GLU A 160 15.82 -5.27 1.88
CA GLU A 160 14.76 -4.53 2.55
C GLU A 160 13.70 -4.02 1.55
N SER A 161 13.55 -4.72 0.42
CA SER A 161 12.59 -4.40 -0.63
C SER A 161 11.58 -5.51 -0.85
N THR A 162 10.46 -5.16 -1.48
CA THR A 162 9.46 -6.11 -1.99
C THR A 162 9.36 -5.97 -3.50
N LEU A 163 9.37 -7.12 -4.19
CA LEU A 163 9.17 -7.21 -5.63
C LEU A 163 7.70 -7.47 -5.94
N TRP A 164 7.22 -6.82 -6.99
CA TRP A 164 5.87 -6.96 -7.51
C TRP A 164 5.94 -7.29 -9.00
N ILE A 165 5.45 -8.46 -9.39
CA ILE A 165 5.26 -8.84 -10.80
C ILE A 165 3.76 -8.92 -11.08
N GLY A 166 3.28 -8.23 -12.11
CA GLY A 166 1.84 -8.15 -12.41
C GLY A 166 1.53 -8.27 -13.89
N SER A 167 0.44 -8.96 -14.22
CA SER A 167 -0.18 -8.91 -15.54
C SER A 167 -1.08 -7.67 -15.70
N MET A 168 -1.49 -7.34 -16.92
CA MET A 168 -2.41 -6.22 -17.16
C MET A 168 -3.76 -6.43 -16.45
N GLY A 169 -4.23 -5.42 -15.71
CA GLY A 169 -5.41 -5.46 -14.85
C GLY A 169 -5.15 -5.94 -13.42
N ALA A 170 -3.94 -6.43 -13.11
CA ALA A 170 -3.55 -6.82 -11.76
C ALA A 170 -3.52 -5.61 -10.82
N HIS A 171 -4.27 -5.68 -9.73
CA HIS A 171 -4.46 -4.56 -8.82
C HIS A 171 -4.46 -4.97 -7.35
N THR A 172 -4.16 -4.01 -6.49
CA THR A 172 -4.30 -4.12 -5.03
C THR A 172 -5.43 -3.19 -4.58
N PRO A 173 -6.45 -3.69 -3.84
CA PRO A 173 -7.53 -2.88 -3.26
C PRO A 173 -7.04 -1.65 -2.50
N CYS A 174 -7.88 -0.62 -2.39
CA CYS A 174 -7.50 0.61 -1.69
C CYS A 174 -7.17 0.34 -0.21
N HIS A 175 -6.00 0.78 0.25
CA HIS A 175 -5.53 0.64 1.63
C HIS A 175 -4.60 1.78 2.03
N LEU A 176 -4.42 2.02 3.33
CA LEU A 176 -3.24 2.72 3.86
C LEU A 176 -2.29 1.70 4.50
N ASP A 177 -1.01 2.04 4.57
CA ASP A 177 -0.03 1.29 5.38
C ASP A 177 0.12 1.93 6.75
N SER A 178 0.06 1.13 7.82
CA SER A 178 0.17 1.61 9.21
C SER A 178 1.55 2.17 9.59
N TYR A 179 2.61 1.75 8.87
CA TYR A 179 4.00 2.05 9.21
C TYR A 179 4.77 2.68 8.06
N GLY A 180 5.76 3.49 8.44
CA GLY A 180 6.69 4.13 7.54
C GLY A 180 6.07 5.10 6.54
N CYS A 181 6.86 5.39 5.51
CA CYS A 181 6.46 5.90 4.21
C CYS A 181 7.02 4.97 3.12
N ASN A 182 6.48 5.00 1.91
CA ASN A 182 6.83 4.02 0.88
C ASN A 182 7.53 4.68 -0.33
N LEU A 183 8.67 4.13 -0.75
CA LEU A 183 9.32 4.46 -2.02
C LEU A 183 9.08 3.32 -3.01
N VAL A 184 8.46 3.61 -4.16
CA VAL A 184 8.09 2.61 -5.17
C VAL A 184 8.78 2.92 -6.49
N PHE A 185 9.80 2.14 -6.83
CA PHE A 185 10.47 2.17 -8.11
C PHE A 185 9.70 1.35 -9.16
N GLN A 186 9.28 2.00 -10.23
CA GLN A 186 8.65 1.33 -11.36
C GLN A 186 9.72 0.92 -12.37
N VAL A 187 9.85 -0.38 -12.59
CA VAL A 187 10.93 -0.97 -13.39
C VAL A 187 10.44 -1.27 -14.81
N GLN A 188 9.43 -2.12 -14.95
CA GLN A 188 8.83 -2.50 -16.23
C GLN A 188 7.35 -2.13 -16.25
N GLY A 189 6.86 -1.66 -17.41
CA GLY A 189 5.46 -1.30 -17.61
C GLY A 189 4.99 -0.13 -16.72
N ARG A 190 3.71 0.24 -16.82
CA ARG A 190 3.12 1.34 -16.06
C ARG A 190 2.14 0.85 -15.00
N LYS A 191 2.11 1.53 -13.86
CA LYS A 191 1.07 1.38 -12.83
C LYS A 191 0.28 2.67 -12.65
N ARG A 192 -1.04 2.57 -12.61
CA ARG A 192 -1.95 3.65 -12.23
C ARG A 192 -2.14 3.62 -10.71
N TRP A 193 -1.98 4.77 -10.08
CA TRP A 193 -2.16 4.97 -8.65
C TRP A 193 -3.31 5.94 -8.41
N HIS A 194 -4.28 5.55 -7.59
CA HIS A 194 -5.29 6.42 -7.01
C HIS A 194 -4.94 6.62 -5.54
N LEU A 195 -4.55 7.83 -5.16
CA LEU A 195 -4.08 8.21 -3.84
C LEU A 195 -5.12 9.11 -3.16
N PHE A 196 -5.31 8.96 -1.85
CA PHE A 196 -6.20 9.83 -1.07
C PHE A 196 -5.50 10.22 0.25
N PRO A 197 -5.61 11.50 0.67
CA PRO A 197 -4.93 12.00 1.85
C PRO A 197 -5.49 11.38 3.14
N PRO A 198 -4.71 11.32 4.24
CA PRO A 198 -5.15 10.74 5.52
C PRO A 198 -6.46 11.34 6.06
N GLU A 199 -6.71 12.65 5.86
CA GLU A 199 -7.95 13.29 6.32
C GLU A 199 -9.23 12.74 5.65
N ASP A 200 -9.11 12.06 4.51
CA ASP A 200 -10.26 11.46 3.81
C ASP A 200 -10.63 10.06 4.34
N THR A 201 -9.91 9.56 5.36
CA THR A 201 -10.22 8.31 6.07
C THR A 201 -11.72 8.13 6.39
N PRO A 202 -12.47 9.14 6.88
CA PRO A 202 -13.91 9.01 7.15
C PRO A 202 -14.76 8.72 5.90
N PHE A 203 -14.27 9.05 4.71
CA PHE A 203 -14.94 8.86 3.41
C PHE A 203 -14.52 7.54 2.73
N LEU A 204 -13.50 6.86 3.26
CA LEU A 204 -12.91 5.65 2.69
C LEU A 204 -13.34 4.36 3.41
N TYR A 205 -14.18 4.48 4.45
CA TYR A 205 -14.83 3.36 5.15
C TYR A 205 -13.87 2.20 5.49
N PRO A 206 -12.95 2.39 6.46
CA PRO A 206 -11.99 1.38 6.87
C PRO A 206 -12.65 0.03 7.18
N THR A 207 -11.99 -1.06 6.78
CA THR A 207 -12.40 -2.44 7.07
C THR A 207 -12.37 -2.70 8.57
N ARG A 208 -11.27 -2.28 9.20
CA ARG A 208 -10.96 -2.37 10.62
C ARG A 208 -10.26 -1.09 11.11
N ILE A 209 -10.11 -1.01 12.41
CA ILE A 209 -9.09 -0.25 13.14
C ILE A 209 -7.69 -0.85 12.92
N PRO A 210 -6.59 -0.07 12.99
CA PRO A 210 -5.24 -0.62 12.94
C PRO A 210 -4.92 -1.41 14.21
N TYR A 211 -4.61 -2.70 14.09
CA TYR A 211 -4.16 -3.51 15.24
C TYR A 211 -3.33 -4.77 14.91
N GLU A 212 -3.05 -5.04 13.64
CA GLU A 212 -2.10 -6.08 13.20
C GLU A 212 -1.11 -5.39 12.26
N GLU A 213 0.18 -5.75 12.34
CA GLU A 213 1.31 -5.10 11.64
C GLU A 213 1.18 -5.09 10.10
N SER A 214 0.26 -4.29 9.57
CA SER A 214 -0.27 -4.49 8.22
C SER A 214 -1.20 -3.34 7.80
N SER A 215 -1.46 -3.27 6.50
CA SER A 215 -2.31 -2.27 5.88
C SER A 215 -3.77 -2.28 6.37
N VAL A 216 -4.41 -1.12 6.44
CA VAL A 216 -5.85 -0.98 6.68
C VAL A 216 -6.56 -0.77 5.35
N PHE A 217 -7.39 -1.73 4.97
CA PHE A 217 -8.11 -1.72 3.69
C PHE A 217 -9.41 -0.89 3.75
N SER A 218 -9.85 -0.41 2.59
CA SER A 218 -11.16 0.21 2.37
C SER A 218 -12.21 -0.86 2.09
N LYS A 219 -13.45 -0.63 2.55
CA LYS A 219 -14.63 -1.43 2.16
C LYS A 219 -15.11 -1.13 0.74
N ILE A 220 -14.62 -0.05 0.10
CA ILE A 220 -15.08 0.45 -1.20
C ILE A 220 -14.16 -0.03 -2.32
N ASN A 221 -14.73 -0.50 -3.43
CA ASN A 221 -13.99 -0.54 -4.67
C ASN A 221 -13.88 0.88 -5.24
N VAL A 222 -12.74 1.55 -5.04
CA VAL A 222 -12.55 2.96 -5.43
C VAL A 222 -12.60 3.22 -6.94
N VAL A 223 -12.47 2.18 -7.78
CA VAL A 223 -12.66 2.28 -9.25
C VAL A 223 -14.08 1.98 -9.70
N ASN A 224 -14.89 1.28 -8.89
CA ASN A 224 -16.32 1.05 -9.14
C ASN A 224 -17.12 1.14 -7.83
N PRO A 225 -17.34 2.35 -7.28
CA PRO A 225 -17.89 2.51 -5.93
C PRO A 225 -19.42 2.31 -5.89
N ASP A 226 -19.88 1.50 -4.95
CA ASP A 226 -21.29 1.45 -4.55
C ASP A 226 -21.62 2.70 -3.70
N LEU A 227 -22.07 3.77 -4.36
CA LEU A 227 -22.45 5.02 -3.70
C LEU A 227 -23.79 4.95 -2.94
N GLN A 228 -24.62 3.91 -3.15
CA GLN A 228 -25.81 3.71 -2.31
C GLN A 228 -25.40 3.19 -0.93
N ARG A 229 -24.44 2.26 -0.88
CA ARG A 229 -23.89 1.71 0.36
C ARG A 229 -22.85 2.62 1.02
N PHE A 230 -22.07 3.36 0.22
CA PHE A 230 -20.95 4.19 0.69
C PHE A 230 -21.05 5.66 0.23
N PRO A 231 -22.16 6.37 0.54
CA PRO A 231 -22.44 7.70 -0.03
C PRO A 231 -21.42 8.78 0.33
N GLN A 232 -20.66 8.65 1.43
CA GLN A 232 -19.66 9.67 1.81
C GLN A 232 -18.42 9.65 0.90
N PHE A 233 -18.20 8.59 0.11
CA PHE A 233 -17.04 8.49 -0.80
C PHE A 233 -16.98 9.59 -1.85
N CYS A 234 -18.12 10.20 -2.21
CA CYS A 234 -18.15 11.34 -3.13
C CYS A 234 -17.41 12.58 -2.62
N LYS A 235 -17.03 12.62 -1.33
CA LYS A 235 -16.23 13.69 -0.70
C LYS A 235 -14.73 13.41 -0.72
N ALA A 236 -14.30 12.22 -1.11
CA ALA A 236 -12.89 11.84 -1.12
C ALA A 236 -12.14 12.51 -2.30
N ARG A 237 -11.04 13.18 -1.97
CA ARG A 237 -10.14 13.91 -2.86
C ARG A 237 -9.16 12.92 -3.49
N ARG A 238 -9.48 12.45 -4.69
CA ARG A 238 -8.65 11.50 -5.43
C ARG A 238 -7.48 12.19 -6.14
N TYR A 239 -6.27 11.87 -5.72
CA TYR A 239 -5.03 12.20 -6.42
C TYR A 239 -4.66 11.06 -7.37
N MET A 240 -4.13 11.37 -8.56
CA MET A 240 -3.84 10.35 -9.58
C MET A 240 -2.49 10.52 -10.25
N VAL A 241 -1.79 9.41 -10.45
CA VAL A 241 -0.57 9.35 -11.28
C VAL A 241 -0.48 8.01 -12.01
N THR A 242 0.04 8.05 -13.23
CA THR A 242 0.51 6.86 -13.95
C THR A 242 2.02 6.80 -13.86
N LEU A 243 2.53 5.95 -12.98
CA LEU A 243 3.94 5.76 -12.74
C LEU A 243 4.55 4.96 -13.90
N LYS A 244 5.63 5.48 -14.50
CA LYS A 244 6.29 4.93 -15.69
C LYS A 244 7.65 4.29 -15.33
N PRO A 245 8.19 3.40 -16.17
CA PRO A 245 9.55 2.88 -16.03
C PRO A 245 10.58 3.99 -15.74
N GLY A 246 11.48 3.74 -14.79
CA GLY A 246 12.52 4.70 -14.39
C GLY A 246 12.08 5.74 -13.33
N GLN A 247 10.80 5.79 -12.98
CA GLN A 247 10.28 6.74 -11.96
C GLN A 247 10.17 6.09 -10.58
N VAL A 248 10.36 6.90 -9.53
CA VAL A 248 10.15 6.48 -8.13
C VAL A 248 9.03 7.31 -7.52
N LEU A 249 7.93 6.67 -7.12
CA LEU A 249 6.85 7.30 -6.37
C LEU A 249 7.15 7.27 -4.87
N PHE A 250 7.11 8.43 -4.23
CA PHE A 250 7.00 8.56 -2.79
C PHE A 250 5.53 8.61 -2.37
N VAL A 251 5.15 7.71 -1.46
CA VAL A 251 3.84 7.69 -0.79
C VAL A 251 4.08 8.01 0.70
N PRO A 252 3.61 9.17 1.21
CA PRO A 252 3.79 9.52 2.61
C PRO A 252 3.00 8.59 3.55
N ARG A 253 3.36 8.64 4.83
CA ARG A 253 2.66 7.92 5.91
C ARG A 253 1.13 8.08 5.83
N HIS A 254 0.41 6.98 6.03
CA HIS A 254 -1.06 6.92 6.09
C HIS A 254 -1.83 7.38 4.85
N TRP A 255 -1.16 7.67 3.73
CA TRP A 255 -1.85 7.92 2.46
C TRP A 255 -2.50 6.64 1.94
N TRP A 256 -3.81 6.73 1.74
CA TRP A 256 -4.58 5.66 1.13
C TRP A 256 -4.20 5.54 -0.34
N HIS A 257 -4.05 4.33 -0.83
CA HIS A 257 -3.69 4.07 -2.21
C HIS A 257 -4.34 2.80 -2.76
N TYR A 258 -4.83 2.91 -3.99
CA TYR A 258 -5.20 1.80 -4.87
C TYR A 258 -4.24 1.79 -6.06
N VAL A 259 -3.82 0.59 -6.47
CA VAL A 259 -2.77 0.41 -7.49
C VAL A 259 -3.24 -0.58 -8.54
N GLU A 260 -3.13 -0.22 -9.81
CA GLU A 260 -3.51 -1.04 -10.97
C GLU A 260 -2.37 -1.11 -11.98
N SER A 261 -2.06 -2.31 -12.47
CA SER A 261 -1.09 -2.54 -13.55
C SER A 261 -1.79 -2.35 -14.90
N ILE A 262 -1.46 -1.28 -15.63
CA ILE A 262 -2.09 -1.00 -16.94
C ILE A 262 -1.31 -1.61 -18.13
N ASP A 263 -0.12 -2.14 -17.85
CA ASP A 263 0.66 -3.04 -18.72
C ASP A 263 1.02 -4.31 -17.89
N PRO A 264 1.71 -5.31 -18.46
CA PRO A 264 2.55 -6.21 -17.67
C PRO A 264 3.65 -5.41 -16.95
N THR A 265 3.86 -5.66 -15.66
CA THR A 265 4.70 -4.81 -14.79
C THR A 265 5.71 -5.57 -13.94
N VAL A 266 6.81 -4.88 -13.65
CA VAL A 266 7.73 -5.15 -12.55
C VAL A 266 7.88 -3.85 -11.75
N SER A 267 7.75 -3.93 -10.43
CA SER A 267 8.04 -2.82 -9.51
C SER A 267 8.79 -3.33 -8.29
N ILE A 268 9.59 -2.47 -7.68
CA ILE A 268 10.30 -2.73 -6.43
C ILE A 268 9.93 -1.61 -5.47
N ASN A 269 9.58 -1.92 -4.22
CA ASN A 269 9.33 -0.88 -3.22
C ASN A 269 10.08 -1.14 -1.91
N SER A 270 10.18 -0.10 -1.09
CA SER A 270 10.85 -0.15 0.20
C SER A 270 10.14 0.80 1.19
N TRP A 271 9.63 0.27 2.31
CA TRP A 271 8.94 1.05 3.35
C TRP A 271 9.94 1.62 4.33
N ILE A 272 10.23 2.92 4.25
CA ILE A 272 11.16 3.61 5.14
C ILE A 272 10.52 3.72 6.52
N GLU A 273 11.13 3.12 7.55
CA GLU A 273 10.63 3.21 8.92
C GLU A 273 10.74 4.63 9.48
N LEU A 274 9.75 5.03 10.28
CA LEU A 274 9.66 6.33 10.93
C LEU A 274 9.66 6.19 12.46
N GLU A 275 10.10 7.22 13.18
CA GLU A 275 10.18 7.20 14.65
C GLU A 275 8.82 6.97 15.31
N GLU A 276 7.76 7.54 14.72
CA GLU A 276 6.37 7.38 15.15
C GLU A 276 5.91 5.92 15.12
N ASP A 277 6.49 5.08 14.24
CA ASP A 277 6.10 3.68 14.11
C ASP A 277 6.31 2.88 15.38
N HIS A 278 7.35 3.19 16.17
CA HIS A 278 7.60 2.47 17.42
C HIS A 278 6.47 2.65 18.43
N GLN A 279 5.89 3.86 18.49
CA GLN A 279 4.73 4.14 19.33
C GLN A 279 3.46 3.50 18.73
N THR A 280 3.26 3.62 17.40
CA THR A 280 2.10 3.00 16.72
C THR A 280 2.10 1.47 16.88
N ARG A 281 3.25 0.78 16.81
CA ARG A 281 3.35 -0.67 17.04
C ARG A 281 2.86 -1.09 18.43
N VAL A 282 3.15 -0.30 19.47
CA VAL A 282 2.67 -0.57 20.84
C VAL A 282 1.15 -0.36 20.91
N GLU A 283 0.64 0.72 20.30
CA GLU A 283 -0.80 1.02 20.24
C GLU A 283 -1.58 -0.07 19.47
N GLU A 284 -1.07 -0.53 18.33
CA GLU A 284 -1.66 -1.65 17.58
C GLU A 284 -1.63 -2.96 18.38
N ALA A 285 -0.51 -3.32 19.00
CA ALA A 285 -0.39 -4.57 19.75
C ALA A 285 -1.30 -4.62 21.01
N ILE A 286 -1.53 -3.48 21.67
CA ILE A 286 -2.53 -3.35 22.74
C ILE A 286 -3.93 -3.58 22.18
N THR A 287 -4.26 -2.91 21.07
CA THR A 287 -5.55 -3.05 20.40
C THR A 287 -5.80 -4.51 19.98
N ARG A 288 -4.78 -5.22 19.45
CA ARG A 288 -4.83 -6.65 19.11
C ARG A 288 -5.19 -7.50 20.31
N MET A 289 -4.48 -7.29 21.42
CA MET A 289 -4.68 -8.06 22.63
C MET A 289 -6.10 -7.89 23.17
N LEU A 290 -6.63 -6.67 23.16
CA LEU A 290 -7.99 -6.36 23.59
C LEU A 290 -9.06 -6.99 22.66
N VAL A 291 -8.93 -6.79 21.34
CA VAL A 291 -9.87 -7.34 20.34
C VAL A 291 -9.88 -8.87 20.39
N CYS A 292 -8.71 -9.51 20.40
CA CYS A 292 -8.62 -10.97 20.46
C CYS A 292 -9.17 -11.51 21.79
N ALA A 293 -8.78 -10.95 22.94
CA ALA A 293 -9.21 -11.47 24.25
C ALA A 293 -10.73 -11.34 24.47
N LEU A 294 -11.32 -10.21 24.05
CA LEU A 294 -12.77 -9.98 24.19
C LEU A 294 -13.60 -10.80 23.17
N LYS A 295 -13.07 -11.07 21.97
CA LYS A 295 -13.75 -11.89 20.95
C LYS A 295 -13.37 -13.38 20.94
N THR A 296 -12.59 -13.85 21.90
CA THR A 296 -12.44 -15.30 22.19
C THR A 296 -13.53 -15.85 23.10
N ALA A 297 -14.34 -14.99 23.74
CA ALA A 297 -15.59 -15.43 24.37
C ALA A 297 -16.62 -15.80 23.27
N GLU A 298 -17.30 -16.93 23.43
CA GLU A 298 -18.33 -17.38 22.48
C GLU A 298 -19.56 -16.47 22.56
N ASP A 299 -19.82 -15.72 21.48
CA ASP A 299 -21.06 -14.96 21.27
C ASP A 299 -21.71 -15.40 19.95
N PRO A 300 -22.81 -16.19 19.99
CA PRO A 300 -23.53 -16.64 18.81
C PRO A 300 -24.17 -15.52 17.96
N HIS A 301 -24.20 -14.28 18.46
CA HIS A 301 -24.83 -13.14 17.80
C HIS A 301 -23.83 -12.16 17.17
N ASN A 302 -22.52 -12.32 17.41
CA ASN A 302 -21.51 -11.40 16.90
C ASN A 302 -21.14 -11.66 15.43
N THR A 303 -21.79 -10.94 14.51
CA THR A 303 -21.63 -11.11 13.05
C THR A 303 -20.63 -10.13 12.41
N ARG A 304 -20.05 -9.19 13.17
CA ARG A 304 -19.14 -8.17 12.64
C ARG A 304 -17.74 -8.78 12.50
N ALA A 305 -17.21 -8.82 11.27
CA ALA A 305 -15.82 -9.18 11.03
C ALA A 305 -14.91 -8.01 11.46
N TRP A 306 -14.05 -8.26 12.45
CA TRP A 306 -13.07 -7.30 12.96
C TRP A 306 -11.64 -7.59 12.51
N LEU A 307 -11.34 -8.86 12.20
CA LEU A 307 -10.08 -9.28 11.56
C LEU A 307 -9.85 -8.49 10.27
N ASN A 308 -8.58 -8.27 9.95
CA ASN A 308 -8.20 -7.78 8.62
C ASN A 308 -8.83 -8.69 7.54
N PRO A 309 -9.48 -8.16 6.49
CA PRO A 309 -9.99 -9.00 5.40
C PRO A 309 -8.92 -9.84 4.70
N THR A 310 -7.63 -9.56 4.90
CA THR A 310 -6.52 -10.39 4.42
C THR A 310 -6.05 -11.47 5.40
N GLU A 311 -6.61 -11.55 6.62
CA GLU A 311 -6.31 -12.59 7.62
C GLU A 311 -7.38 -13.70 7.67
N VAL A 312 -6.94 -14.91 8.04
CA VAL A 312 -7.77 -16.14 7.98
C VAL A 312 -8.20 -16.62 9.36
N GLU A 313 -7.39 -16.40 10.41
CA GLU A 313 -7.60 -16.98 11.75
C GLU A 313 -7.32 -15.98 12.87
N LYS A 314 -8.00 -16.13 14.02
CA LYS A 314 -7.72 -15.34 15.23
C LYS A 314 -6.42 -15.84 15.89
N THR A 315 -5.47 -14.95 16.18
CA THR A 315 -4.24 -15.31 16.91
C THR A 315 -4.47 -15.59 18.39
N SER A 316 -3.69 -16.53 18.94
CA SER A 316 -3.79 -16.94 20.36
C SER A 316 -3.34 -15.84 21.32
N HIS A 317 -3.78 -15.93 22.58
CA HIS A 317 -3.39 -14.98 23.63
C HIS A 317 -1.86 -14.88 23.80
N GLU A 318 -1.15 -16.00 23.79
CA GLU A 318 0.31 -16.07 23.90
C GLU A 318 1.00 -15.34 22.74
N VAL A 319 0.54 -15.56 21.50
CA VAL A 319 1.04 -14.86 20.30
C VAL A 319 0.81 -13.34 20.42
N ASN A 320 -0.36 -12.91 20.89
CA ASN A 320 -0.65 -11.48 21.07
C ASN A 320 0.21 -10.85 22.18
N CYS A 321 0.47 -11.57 23.27
CA CYS A 321 1.43 -11.18 24.30
C CYS A 321 2.87 -11.08 23.76
N HIS A 322 3.27 -11.98 22.85
CA HIS A 322 4.57 -11.91 22.20
C HIS A 322 4.71 -10.66 21.31
N TYR A 323 3.69 -10.35 20.49
CA TYR A 323 3.67 -9.11 19.70
C TYR A 323 3.81 -7.86 20.57
N LEU A 324 3.04 -7.74 21.66
CA LEU A 324 3.12 -6.59 22.56
C LEU A 324 4.51 -6.46 23.20
N ASN A 325 5.08 -7.56 23.70
CA ASN A 325 6.41 -7.55 24.30
C ASN A 325 7.52 -7.19 23.29
N ARG A 326 7.39 -7.61 22.02
CA ARG A 326 8.31 -7.21 20.95
C ARG A 326 8.16 -5.73 20.60
N ALA A 327 6.94 -5.24 20.41
CA ALA A 327 6.67 -3.83 20.09
C ALA A 327 7.22 -2.89 21.18
N VAL A 328 6.94 -3.19 22.46
CA VAL A 328 7.46 -2.39 23.58
C VAL A 328 8.98 -2.47 23.66
N SER A 329 9.60 -3.65 23.48
CA SER A 329 11.07 -3.76 23.56
C SER A 329 11.75 -3.00 22.43
N ALA A 330 11.27 -3.12 21.18
CA ALA A 330 11.80 -2.37 20.04
C ALA A 330 11.73 -0.84 20.22
N LEU A 331 10.72 -0.32 20.94
CA LEU A 331 10.64 1.10 21.31
C LEU A 331 11.72 1.49 22.34
N PHE A 332 12.03 0.64 23.31
CA PHE A 332 13.10 0.89 24.28
C PHE A 332 14.49 0.76 23.66
N ASP A 333 14.71 -0.22 22.79
CA ASP A 333 15.95 -0.39 22.04
C ASP A 333 16.22 0.85 21.17
N TYR A 334 15.22 1.30 20.41
CA TYR A 334 15.30 2.55 19.63
C TYR A 334 15.64 3.78 20.48
N ARG A 335 14.94 3.99 21.59
CA ARG A 335 15.22 5.11 22.52
C ARG A 335 16.65 5.06 23.06
N THR A 336 17.14 3.87 23.37
CA THR A 336 18.50 3.66 23.88
C THR A 336 19.53 3.98 22.80
N SER A 337 19.37 3.45 21.58
CA SER A 337 20.22 3.75 20.42
C SER A 337 20.25 5.25 20.11
N LYS A 338 19.10 5.93 20.11
CA LYS A 338 19.00 7.37 19.85
C LYS A 338 19.67 8.22 20.93
N VAL A 339 19.65 7.81 22.20
CA VAL A 339 20.41 8.48 23.28
C VAL A 339 21.92 8.31 23.04
N VAL A 340 22.38 7.13 22.64
CA VAL A 340 23.80 6.87 22.31
C VAL A 340 24.24 7.70 21.10
N GLU A 341 23.42 7.79 20.05
CA GLU A 341 23.70 8.60 18.85
C GLU A 341 23.80 10.09 19.19
N ILE A 342 22.83 10.63 19.95
CA ILE A 342 22.87 12.03 20.41
C ILE A 342 24.12 12.29 21.27
N GLN A 343 24.53 11.34 22.10
CA GLN A 343 25.74 11.47 22.91
C GLN A 343 27.01 11.43 22.05
N ALA A 344 27.08 10.57 21.03
CA ALA A 344 28.19 10.51 20.08
C ALA A 344 28.30 11.78 19.21
N LEU A 345 27.16 12.34 18.76
CA LEU A 345 27.12 13.62 18.05
C LEU A 345 27.56 14.79 18.94
N ARG A 346 27.28 14.75 20.24
CA ARG A 346 27.79 15.73 21.22
C ARG A 346 29.30 15.61 21.41
N THR A 347 29.83 14.40 21.64
CA THR A 347 31.29 14.20 21.76
C THR A 347 32.03 14.62 20.49
N ASN A 348 31.53 14.28 19.31
CA ASN A 348 32.14 14.71 18.04
C ASN A 348 32.10 16.24 17.87
N ARG A 349 31.01 16.90 18.29
CA ARG A 349 30.93 18.37 18.27
C ARG A 349 31.87 19.02 19.29
N ASP A 350 32.08 18.41 20.45
CA ASP A 350 32.98 18.92 21.49
C ASP A 350 34.46 18.65 21.14
N ASP A 351 34.77 17.57 20.43
CA ASP A 351 36.12 17.33 19.90
C ASP A 351 36.43 18.24 18.69
N MET A 352 35.47 18.48 17.78
CA MET A 352 35.59 19.54 16.75
C MET A 352 35.81 20.93 17.36
N LYS A 353 35.21 21.22 18.54
CA LYS A 353 35.49 22.45 19.29
C LYS A 353 36.89 22.46 19.91
N LYS A 354 37.41 21.34 20.42
CA LYS A 354 38.79 21.26 20.91
C LYS A 354 39.82 21.44 19.80
N GLU A 355 39.56 20.91 18.60
CA GLU A 355 40.41 21.13 17.44
C GLU A 355 40.34 22.59 16.95
N GLY A 356 39.14 23.19 16.93
CA GLY A 356 38.97 24.62 16.62
C GLY A 356 39.59 25.57 17.66
N LEU A 357 39.73 25.16 18.92
CA LEU A 357 40.35 25.93 20.00
C LEU A 357 41.90 26.04 19.89
N ASN A 358 42.53 25.33 18.96
CA ASN A 358 43.98 25.40 18.73
C ASN A 358 44.39 26.42 17.64
N VAL A 359 43.45 27.14 17.02
CA VAL A 359 43.75 28.16 15.99
C VAL A 359 42.95 29.45 16.21
N HIS A 360 43.32 30.21 17.24
CA HIS A 360 43.61 31.65 17.12
C HIS A 360 43.98 32.28 18.48
N HIS A 361 45.08 33.04 18.49
CA HIS A 361 45.43 33.92 19.60
C HIS A 361 45.83 35.27 19.00
N HIS A 362 44.94 36.27 19.06
CA HIS A 362 45.25 37.70 19.29
C HIS A 362 44.01 38.61 19.11
N MET A 363 44.07 39.76 19.79
CA MET A 363 43.22 40.97 19.70
C MET A 363 41.88 40.99 20.47
N GLU A 364 42.05 41.32 21.75
CA GLU A 364 41.45 42.50 22.44
C GLU A 364 39.93 42.63 22.65
N VAL A 365 39.61 43.48 23.64
CA VAL A 365 38.36 43.53 24.40
C VAL A 365 37.75 44.92 24.29
N GLU A 366 36.46 45.01 23.97
CA GLU A 366 35.60 46.10 24.41
C GLU A 366 34.25 45.56 24.95
N GLN A 367 33.59 46.35 25.79
CA GLN A 367 32.50 45.92 26.69
C GLN A 367 31.10 46.31 26.20
N MET A 368 30.10 45.54 26.66
CA MET A 368 28.67 45.92 26.83
C MET A 368 27.90 46.28 25.54
N ASP A 369 26.63 45.90 25.36
CA ASP A 369 25.55 46.12 26.34
C ASP A 369 24.37 45.14 26.16
N ASP A 370 23.46 45.16 27.14
CA ASP A 370 22.26 44.32 27.20
C ASP A 370 21.08 44.99 26.45
N GLN A 371 20.39 44.29 25.54
CA GLN A 371 19.07 44.74 25.07
C GLN A 371 18.22 43.67 24.37
N ASP A 372 16.99 43.50 24.88
CA ASP A 372 15.91 42.70 24.29
C ASP A 372 15.60 43.10 22.84
N LEU A 373 15.49 42.11 21.94
CA LEU A 373 14.86 42.30 20.63
C LEU A 373 13.87 41.17 20.31
N LEU A 374 12.60 41.58 20.19
CA LEU A 374 11.46 40.73 19.86
C LEU A 374 11.70 39.87 18.62
N LEU A 375 11.54 38.55 18.78
CA LEU A 375 11.56 37.60 17.66
C LEU A 375 10.26 37.72 16.84
N GLY A 376 10.23 38.67 15.91
CA GLY A 376 9.16 38.79 14.92
C GLY A 376 9.17 37.58 13.98
N THR A 377 8.08 36.81 13.97
CA THR A 377 7.93 35.62 13.12
C THR A 377 7.86 35.99 11.64
N ILE A 378 9.02 36.09 10.99
CA ILE A 378 9.11 36.08 9.52
C ILE A 378 8.78 34.65 9.07
N LYS A 379 7.55 34.45 8.60
CA LYS A 379 7.25 33.29 7.74
C LYS A 379 8.02 33.47 6.44
N GLN A 380 9.19 32.85 6.34
CA GLN A 380 9.75 32.52 5.04
C GLN A 380 8.79 31.53 4.38
N GLU A 381 8.16 31.93 3.27
CA GLU A 381 7.50 30.98 2.39
C GLU A 381 8.59 30.09 1.79
N ALA A 382 8.68 28.85 2.27
CA ALA A 382 9.62 27.88 1.74
C ALA A 382 9.31 27.67 0.25
N ALA A 383 10.32 27.86 -0.60
CA ALA A 383 10.19 27.60 -2.03
C ALA A 383 9.71 26.17 -2.25
N SER A 384 8.73 26.01 -3.13
CA SER A 384 8.18 24.69 -3.46
C SER A 384 9.30 23.74 -3.90
N PRO A 385 9.41 22.53 -3.33
CA PRO A 385 10.45 21.57 -3.74
C PRO A 385 10.17 20.97 -5.12
N PHE A 386 9.01 21.25 -5.73
CA PHE A 386 8.58 20.68 -6.99
C PHE A 386 9.24 21.33 -8.21
N GLY A 387 9.52 20.51 -9.20
CA GLY A 387 10.19 20.89 -10.44
C GLY A 387 10.10 19.77 -11.49
N PRO A 388 10.93 19.77 -12.55
CA PRO A 388 10.91 18.72 -13.55
C PRO A 388 11.26 17.34 -12.98
N ASP A 389 12.13 17.29 -11.97
CA ASP A 389 12.65 16.05 -11.37
C ASP A 389 11.94 15.61 -10.09
N LEU A 390 11.10 16.49 -9.50
CA LEU A 390 10.17 16.13 -8.43
C LEU A 390 8.78 16.66 -8.78
N VAL A 391 7.92 15.78 -9.27
CA VAL A 391 6.59 16.13 -9.77
C VAL A 391 5.54 15.81 -8.70
N PRO A 392 4.68 16.75 -8.29
CA PRO A 392 3.61 16.46 -7.33
C PRO A 392 2.57 15.55 -7.98
N VAL A 393 2.03 14.59 -7.23
CA VAL A 393 0.82 13.88 -7.68
C VAL A 393 -0.35 14.87 -7.66
N ILE A 394 -1.07 14.97 -8.78
CA ILE A 394 -2.14 15.96 -8.97
C ILE A 394 -3.49 15.43 -8.50
N LEU A 395 -4.33 16.33 -8.00
CA LEU A 395 -5.74 16.06 -7.74
C LEU A 395 -6.44 15.80 -9.09
N SER A 396 -7.20 14.71 -9.19
CA SER A 396 -7.97 14.40 -10.39
C SER A 396 -9.13 15.38 -10.54
N SER A 397 -9.28 15.94 -11.74
CA SER A 397 -10.42 16.76 -12.14
C SER A 397 -11.60 15.95 -12.68
N GLU A 398 -11.49 14.61 -12.72
CA GLU A 398 -12.60 13.75 -13.12
C GLU A 398 -13.65 13.71 -12.00
N GLU A 399 -14.82 14.29 -12.26
CA GLU A 399 -16.01 14.10 -11.43
C GLU A 399 -16.30 12.59 -11.30
N LEU A 400 -16.63 12.12 -10.09
CA LEU A 400 -17.12 10.74 -9.93
C LEU A 400 -18.31 10.52 -10.88
N PRO A 401 -18.46 9.33 -11.51
CA PRO A 401 -19.51 9.10 -12.49
C PRO A 401 -20.91 9.40 -11.94
N SER A 402 -21.43 10.60 -12.24
CA SER A 402 -22.81 10.98 -11.95
C SER A 402 -23.75 10.05 -12.70
N GLU A 403 -24.85 9.63 -12.06
CA GLU A 403 -25.81 8.66 -12.58
C GLU A 403 -26.12 8.82 -14.09
N ARG A 404 -25.45 8.05 -14.95
CA ARG A 404 -25.99 7.80 -16.29
C ARG A 404 -27.18 6.86 -16.15
N ARG A 405 -28.37 7.44 -16.00
CA ARG A 405 -29.63 6.80 -16.40
C ARG A 405 -29.60 6.54 -17.90
N GLY A 406 -28.92 5.47 -18.30
CA GLY A 406 -28.95 4.93 -19.65
C GLY A 406 -30.26 4.18 -19.85
N ILE A 407 -31.28 4.90 -20.32
CA ILE A 407 -32.48 4.29 -20.89
C ILE A 407 -32.03 3.46 -22.10
N PHE A 408 -32.07 2.14 -22.00
CA PHE A 408 -32.09 1.27 -23.17
C PHE A 408 -33.56 1.01 -23.53
N GLU A 409 -34.11 1.91 -24.36
CA GLU A 409 -35.28 1.55 -25.16
C GLU A 409 -34.89 0.40 -26.07
N GLY A 410 -35.66 -0.68 -26.02
CA GLY A 410 -35.44 -1.83 -26.88
C GLY A 410 -35.97 -1.55 -28.28
N ASP A 411 -35.23 -2.01 -29.28
CA ASP A 411 -35.79 -2.21 -30.63
C ASP A 411 -35.68 -3.69 -30.97
N GLY A 412 -36.81 -4.38 -30.91
CA GLY A 412 -36.92 -5.80 -31.20
C GLY A 412 -37.32 -6.00 -32.66
N LYS A 413 -36.60 -6.85 -33.38
CA LYS A 413 -37.14 -7.49 -34.58
C LYS A 413 -36.91 -9.00 -34.56
N ASP A 414 -38.04 -9.67 -34.73
CA ASP A 414 -38.25 -11.11 -34.70
C ASP A 414 -37.33 -11.90 -35.63
N PHE A 415 -37.01 -13.13 -35.22
CA PHE A 415 -37.24 -14.28 -36.09
C PHE A 415 -37.83 -15.44 -35.28
N VAL A 416 -39.06 -15.82 -35.62
CA VAL A 416 -39.75 -16.99 -35.05
C VAL A 416 -39.37 -18.24 -35.85
N GLY A 417 -38.90 -19.27 -35.15
CA GLY A 417 -38.70 -20.63 -35.66
C GLY A 417 -39.08 -21.63 -34.57
N LYS A 418 -39.87 -22.64 -34.92
CA LYS A 418 -40.65 -23.45 -33.97
C LYS A 418 -40.12 -24.88 -33.85
N ASP A 419 -40.45 -25.52 -32.72
CA ASP A 419 -40.41 -26.97 -32.45
C ASP A 419 -39.00 -27.61 -32.44
N GLY A 420 -38.66 -28.60 -31.59
CA GLY A 420 -39.38 -29.27 -30.51
C GLY A 420 -38.51 -30.39 -29.90
N GLU A 421 -38.98 -30.97 -28.79
CA GLU A 421 -38.47 -32.19 -28.11
C GLU A 421 -37.27 -32.11 -27.13
N HIS A 422 -37.62 -32.47 -25.89
CA HIS A 422 -36.82 -32.98 -24.76
C HIS A 422 -37.33 -34.43 -24.51
N PRO A 423 -36.77 -35.29 -23.61
CA PRO A 423 -35.90 -34.96 -22.47
C PRO A 423 -34.73 -35.94 -22.15
N GLY A 424 -33.85 -35.53 -21.23
CA GLY A 424 -32.98 -36.40 -20.45
C GLY A 424 -32.61 -35.77 -19.09
N LYS A 425 -33.26 -36.20 -18.00
CA LYS A 425 -32.98 -35.73 -16.62
C LYS A 425 -32.01 -36.66 -15.90
N LEU A 426 -31.24 -36.13 -14.94
CA LEU A 426 -31.12 -36.76 -13.62
C LEU A 426 -30.92 -35.71 -12.49
N HIS A 427 -31.25 -36.10 -11.25
CA HIS A 427 -31.31 -35.28 -10.03
C HIS A 427 -29.92 -35.15 -9.34
N CYS A 428 -29.66 -34.55 -8.17
CA CYS A 428 -30.43 -34.00 -7.02
C CYS A 428 -29.50 -33.00 -6.25
N THR A 429 -29.81 -32.26 -5.15
CA THR A 429 -30.92 -32.21 -4.17
C THR A 429 -31.04 -30.79 -3.57
N LYS A 430 -32.20 -30.43 -2.99
CA LYS A 430 -32.33 -29.46 -1.87
C LYS A 430 -33.13 -30.14 -0.74
N ARG A 431 -32.74 -29.98 0.52
CA ARG A 431 -33.41 -30.62 1.67
C ARG A 431 -34.09 -29.57 2.56
N GLN A 432 -35.39 -29.35 2.35
CA GLN A 432 -36.26 -28.69 3.34
C GLN A 432 -36.64 -29.67 4.45
N ARG A 433 -37.01 -29.16 5.63
CA ARG A 433 -37.62 -29.95 6.71
C ARG A 433 -38.85 -29.22 7.26
N MET A 434 -40.03 -29.82 7.06
CA MET A 434 -41.31 -29.45 7.68
C MET A 434 -41.28 -29.80 9.19
N MET A 435 -41.71 -28.91 10.08
CA MET A 435 -43.09 -28.74 10.61
C MET A 435 -43.63 -29.91 11.45
N SER A 436 -44.07 -29.59 12.68
CA SER A 436 -45.15 -30.27 13.40
C SER A 436 -45.92 -29.24 14.24
N LYS A 437 -47.20 -29.51 14.52
CA LYS A 437 -48.23 -28.56 15.00
C LYS A 437 -48.47 -28.59 16.52
N ASN A 438 -49.05 -27.51 17.05
CA ASN A 438 -50.43 -27.38 17.62
C ASN A 438 -50.60 -25.89 18.01
N GLU A 439 -51.66 -25.14 17.68
CA GLU A 439 -53.06 -25.21 18.18
C GLU A 439 -53.05 -25.11 19.73
N ASP A 440 -53.58 -24.07 20.40
CA ASP A 440 -54.86 -23.39 20.18
C ASP A 440 -54.93 -21.87 20.51
N VAL A 441 -56.07 -21.26 20.18
CA VAL A 441 -56.43 -19.83 20.34
C VAL A 441 -57.19 -19.55 21.66
N VAL A 442 -56.78 -18.53 22.42
CA VAL A 442 -57.70 -17.59 23.11
C VAL A 442 -57.06 -16.19 23.12
N ALA A 443 -57.82 -15.17 22.70
CA ALA A 443 -57.47 -13.77 22.94
C ALA A 443 -58.33 -13.24 24.10
N GLU A 444 -57.70 -12.70 25.14
CA GLU A 444 -58.40 -11.91 26.15
C GLU A 444 -57.63 -10.61 26.41
N GLN A 445 -58.30 -9.49 26.18
CA GLN A 445 -57.78 -8.17 26.49
C GLN A 445 -57.86 -7.95 28.00
N THR A 446 -56.72 -7.82 28.65
CA THR A 446 -56.65 -7.13 29.95
C THR A 446 -55.64 -6.00 29.85
N ALA A 447 -56.12 -4.77 30.01
CA ALA A 447 -55.26 -3.62 30.20
C ALA A 447 -54.59 -3.74 31.57
N SER A 448 -53.26 -3.77 31.59
CA SER A 448 -52.48 -3.58 32.81
C SER A 448 -51.43 -2.51 32.54
N ASP A 449 -51.52 -1.41 33.31
CA ASP A 449 -50.48 -0.41 33.38
C ASP A 449 -49.17 -1.10 33.80
N SER A 450 -48.24 -1.21 32.86
CA SER A 450 -46.83 -1.39 33.18
C SER A 450 -46.13 -0.09 32.80
N SER A 451 -45.49 0.53 33.78
CA SER A 451 -44.64 1.68 33.54
C SER A 451 -43.59 1.32 32.49
N MET A 452 -43.34 2.23 31.55
CA MET A 452 -42.15 2.16 30.70
C MET A 452 -40.93 2.27 31.62
N ALA A 453 -40.44 1.14 32.10
CA ALA A 453 -39.12 1.06 32.72
C ALA A 453 -38.12 1.66 31.73
N PRO A 454 -37.16 2.49 32.19
CA PRO A 454 -36.16 3.03 31.30
C PRO A 454 -35.46 1.85 30.62
N SER A 455 -35.50 1.82 29.28
CA SER A 455 -34.87 0.77 28.50
C SER A 455 -33.41 0.69 28.92
N GLN A 456 -33.03 -0.38 29.63
CA GLN A 456 -31.64 -0.59 30.03
C GLN A 456 -30.82 -0.68 28.74
N THR A 457 -30.05 0.36 28.46
CA THR A 457 -29.05 0.35 27.40
C THR A 457 -27.92 -0.57 27.85
N PHE A 458 -28.07 -1.85 27.54
CA PHE A 458 -27.02 -2.84 27.68
C PHE A 458 -25.85 -2.44 26.78
N ILE A 459 -24.66 -2.30 27.38
CA ILE A 459 -23.42 -2.10 26.64
C ILE A 459 -23.04 -3.45 26.04
N SER A 460 -23.02 -3.56 24.72
CA SER A 460 -22.57 -4.79 24.03
C SER A 460 -21.04 -4.91 24.04
N THR A 461 -20.53 -6.11 23.74
CA THR A 461 -19.09 -6.31 23.52
C THR A 461 -18.54 -5.41 22.42
N ASP A 462 -19.34 -5.10 21.39
CA ASP A 462 -18.93 -4.20 20.30
C ASP A 462 -18.92 -2.72 20.76
N ASP A 463 -19.87 -2.27 21.60
CA ASP A 463 -19.84 -0.91 22.19
C ASP A 463 -18.64 -0.70 23.11
N LEU A 464 -18.33 -1.72 23.93
CA LEU A 464 -17.14 -1.70 24.79
C LEU A 464 -15.85 -1.71 23.96
N LEU A 465 -15.80 -2.49 22.88
CA LEU A 465 -14.66 -2.49 21.97
C LEU A 465 -14.49 -1.16 21.26
N ASP A 466 -15.53 -0.60 20.63
CA ASP A 466 -15.49 0.72 19.96
C ASP A 466 -14.97 1.83 20.91
N CYS A 467 -15.20 1.71 22.22
CA CYS A 467 -14.60 2.57 23.25
C CYS A 467 -13.12 2.24 23.53
N LEU A 468 -12.78 0.97 23.84
CA LEU A 468 -11.43 0.55 24.22
C LEU A 468 -10.39 0.69 23.10
N VAL A 469 -10.82 0.54 21.85
CA VAL A 469 -9.99 0.64 20.64
C VAL A 469 -9.97 2.05 20.04
N ASN A 470 -10.61 3.02 20.70
CA ASN A 470 -10.54 4.41 20.31
C ASN A 470 -9.06 4.86 20.35
N PRO A 471 -8.51 5.48 19.29
CA PRO A 471 -7.09 5.84 19.24
C PRO A 471 -6.62 6.70 20.43
N GLN A 472 -7.49 7.52 21.02
CA GLN A 472 -7.15 8.29 22.23
C GLN A 472 -6.99 7.39 23.46
N VAL A 473 -7.88 6.41 23.64
CA VAL A 473 -7.83 5.44 24.75
C VAL A 473 -6.61 4.55 24.59
N THR A 474 -6.42 3.93 23.41
CA THR A 474 -5.26 3.09 23.11
C THR A 474 -3.94 3.84 23.34
N ARG A 475 -3.82 5.11 22.91
CA ARG A 475 -2.63 5.95 23.15
C ARG A 475 -2.37 6.21 24.63
N ILE A 476 -3.39 6.46 25.43
CA ILE A 476 -3.26 6.61 26.89
C ILE A 476 -2.77 5.29 27.52
N VAL A 477 -3.36 4.15 27.16
CA VAL A 477 -2.95 2.83 27.67
C VAL A 477 -1.50 2.52 27.27
N ALA A 478 -1.09 2.81 26.02
CA ALA A 478 0.28 2.67 25.55
C ALA A 478 1.26 3.53 26.37
N GLN A 479 0.95 4.81 26.58
CA GLN A 479 1.78 5.72 27.38
C GLN A 479 1.92 5.23 28.83
N LEU A 480 0.85 4.74 29.45
CA LEU A 480 0.87 4.16 30.80
C LEU A 480 1.71 2.89 30.87
N LEU A 481 1.59 1.98 29.89
CA LEU A 481 2.37 0.75 29.81
C LEU A 481 3.88 1.04 29.68
N ILE A 482 4.24 1.97 28.78
CA ILE A 482 5.63 2.40 28.55
C ILE A 482 6.21 3.06 29.81
N LYS A 483 5.43 3.93 30.47
CA LYS A 483 5.84 4.57 31.73
C LYS A 483 6.00 3.54 32.86
N GLY A 484 5.09 2.58 32.96
CA GLY A 484 5.14 1.49 33.94
C GLY A 484 6.41 0.65 33.81
N ARG A 485 6.75 0.21 32.59
CA ARG A 485 8.00 -0.54 32.34
C ARG A 485 9.25 0.23 32.77
N SER A 486 9.29 1.55 32.55
CA SER A 486 10.39 2.44 32.97
C SER A 486 10.50 2.65 34.50
N LEU A 487 9.48 2.23 35.26
CA LEU A 487 9.45 2.27 36.74
C LEU A 487 9.64 0.88 37.37
N TRP A 488 9.68 -0.17 36.55
CA TRP A 488 9.83 -1.57 36.96
C TRP A 488 11.15 -2.20 36.49
N SER A 489 11.86 -1.52 35.59
CA SER A 489 13.27 -1.75 35.21
C SER A 489 14.22 -0.96 36.09
#